data_AF-A0A7C4RHZ5-F1
#
_entry.id   AF-A0A7C4RHZ5-F1
#
_cell.length_a   1.000
_cell.length_b   1.000
_cell.length_c   1.000
_cell.angle_alpha   90.00
_cell.angle_beta   90.00
_cell.angle_gamma   90.00
#
_symmetry.space_group_name_H-M   'P 1'
#
loop_
_entity.id
_entity.type
_entity.pdbx_description
1 polymer ?
#
loop_
_entity_poly.entity_id
_entity_poly.type
_entity_poly.pdbx_seq_one_letter_code
_entity_poly.pdbx_strand_id
1 'polypeptide(L)'
;MSEELKTLKSIESKLDQLLRWTRFAGMQQLRTILTQNLTRDVELLIYELSDGERSTREIAALVGIKSHATVANYWKKWSKLGIVEPSEKYPGRFRKICSLEEVGLTVPPLPGAPVEEQLQGDDSVE
;
A
#
# COMPACT_ATOMS: atom_id res chain seq x y z
N MET A 1 -35.90 -22.69 12.33
CA MET A 1 -35.30 -21.91 11.23
C MET A 1 -35.73 -22.54 9.92
N SER A 2 -36.22 -21.76 8.95
CA SER A 2 -36.64 -22.29 7.66
C SER A 2 -35.43 -22.78 6.84
N GLU A 3 -35.65 -23.70 5.89
CA GLU A 3 -34.59 -24.25 5.04
C GLU A 3 -33.92 -23.18 4.16
N GLU A 4 -34.67 -22.14 3.79
CA GLU A 4 -34.15 -20.97 3.07
C GLU A 4 -33.11 -20.23 3.90
N LEU A 5 -33.36 -20.04 5.20
CA LEU A 5 -32.41 -19.37 6.10
C LEU A 5 -31.12 -20.18 6.30
N LYS A 6 -31.21 -21.51 6.34
CA LYS A 6 -30.02 -22.38 6.38
C LYS A 6 -29.21 -22.27 5.10
N THR A 7 -29.89 -22.24 3.95
CA THR A 7 -29.27 -22.10 2.63
C THR A 7 -28.54 -20.77 2.52
N LEU A 8 -29.17 -19.67 2.93
CA LEU A 8 -28.56 -18.33 2.89
C LEU A 8 -27.28 -18.26 3.73
N LYS A 9 -27.29 -18.77 4.96
CA LYS A 9 -26.10 -18.82 5.83
C LYS A 9 -24.96 -19.67 5.24
N SER A 10 -25.31 -20.76 4.55
CA SER A 10 -24.32 -21.59 3.84
C SER A 10 -23.67 -20.84 2.69
N ILE A 11 -24.45 -20.09 1.91
CA ILE A 11 -23.95 -19.24 0.82
C ILE A 11 -23.04 -18.14 1.37
N GLU A 12 -23.48 -17.39 2.39
CA GLU A 12 -22.70 -16.35 3.06
C GLU A 12 -21.34 -16.90 3.53
N SER A 13 -21.34 -18.03 4.22
CA SER A 13 -20.10 -18.69 4.67
C SER A 13 -19.16 -19.07 3.51
N LYS A 14 -19.70 -19.53 2.37
CA LYS A 14 -18.90 -19.84 1.18
C LYS A 14 -18.34 -18.59 0.52
N LEU A 15 -19.11 -17.50 0.48
CA LEU A 15 -18.64 -16.21 -0.02
C LEU A 15 -17.52 -15.65 0.86
N ASP A 16 -17.62 -15.76 2.19
CA ASP A 16 -16.55 -15.38 3.11
C ASP A 16 -15.29 -16.21 2.94
N GLN A 17 -15.43 -17.50 2.65
CA GLN A 17 -14.30 -18.37 2.33
C GLN A 17 -13.64 -17.98 1.00
N LEU A 18 -14.44 -17.75 -0.04
CA LEU A 18 -13.95 -17.29 -1.34
C LEU A 18 -13.26 -15.93 -1.23
N LEU A 19 -13.81 -15.01 -0.44
CA LEU A 19 -13.22 -13.70 -0.21
C LEU A 19 -11.87 -13.82 0.50
N ARG A 20 -11.76 -14.68 1.52
CA ARG A 20 -10.48 -14.96 2.20
C ARG A 20 -9.42 -15.49 1.24
N TRP A 21 -9.74 -16.51 0.45
CA TRP A 21 -8.78 -17.10 -0.48
C TRP A 21 -8.43 -16.16 -1.64
N THR A 22 -9.40 -15.38 -2.13
CA THR A 22 -9.15 -14.36 -3.16
C THR A 22 -8.24 -13.25 -2.64
N ARG A 23 -8.43 -12.78 -1.41
CA ARG A 23 -7.54 -11.79 -0.78
C ARG A 23 -6.12 -12.35 -0.66
N PHE A 24 -5.98 -13.58 -0.16
CA PHE A 24 -4.67 -14.21 -0.01
C PHE A 24 -3.94 -14.37 -1.36
N ALA A 25 -4.63 -14.87 -2.38
CA ALA A 25 -4.07 -15.01 -3.73
C ALA A 25 -3.72 -13.64 -4.34
N GLY A 26 -4.61 -12.66 -4.19
CA GLY A 26 -4.43 -11.29 -4.68
C GLY A 26 -3.25 -10.58 -4.02
N MET A 27 -3.03 -10.77 -2.72
CA MET A 27 -1.92 -10.17 -1.97
C MET A 27 -0.55 -10.62 -2.51
N GLN A 28 -0.39 -11.89 -2.89
CA GLN A 28 0.87 -12.38 -3.47
C GLN A 28 1.17 -11.75 -4.84
N GLN A 29 0.13 -11.62 -5.67
CA GLN A 29 0.25 -10.95 -6.96
C GLN A 29 0.53 -9.46 -6.78
N LEU A 30 -0.16 -8.81 -5.84
CA LEU A 30 0.01 -7.39 -5.54
C LEU A 30 1.41 -7.08 -5.03
N ARG A 31 1.94 -7.89 -4.11
CA ARG A 31 3.33 -7.82 -3.66
C ARG A 31 4.32 -7.86 -4.83
N THR A 32 4.08 -8.76 -5.78
CA THR A 32 4.92 -8.91 -6.97
C THR A 32 4.87 -7.65 -7.85
N ILE A 33 3.67 -7.14 -8.12
CA ILE A 33 3.49 -5.92 -8.92
C ILE A 33 4.18 -4.72 -8.25
N LEU A 34 4.00 -4.56 -6.93
CA LEU A 34 4.61 -3.48 -6.15
C LEU A 34 6.13 -3.57 -6.18
N THR A 35 6.71 -4.74 -5.90
CA THR A 35 8.17 -4.94 -5.89
C THR A 35 8.81 -4.68 -7.26
N GLN A 36 8.10 -5.03 -8.35
CA GLN A 36 8.59 -4.80 -9.71
C GLN A 36 8.49 -3.34 -10.17
N ASN A 37 7.62 -2.54 -9.56
CA ASN A 37 7.31 -1.17 -10.01
C ASN A 37 7.76 -0.06 -9.07
N LEU A 38 8.04 -0.39 -7.80
CA LEU A 38 8.53 0.49 -6.76
C LEU A 38 9.94 0.05 -6.39
N THR A 39 10.90 0.34 -7.27
CA THR A 39 12.27 -0.22 -7.16
C THR A 39 13.21 0.64 -6.35
N ARG A 40 12.78 1.84 -5.98
CA ARG A 40 13.56 2.81 -5.21
C ARG A 40 12.79 3.24 -3.98
N ASP A 41 13.51 3.56 -2.90
CA ASP A 41 12.91 4.02 -1.65
C ASP A 41 11.99 5.23 -1.83
N VAL A 42 12.37 6.14 -2.72
CA VAL A 42 11.55 7.31 -3.11
C VAL A 42 10.17 6.88 -3.66
N GLU A 43 10.11 5.79 -4.42
CA GLU A 43 8.87 5.28 -5.02
C GLU A 43 8.00 4.59 -3.96
N LEU A 44 8.63 3.80 -3.07
CA LEU A 44 7.96 3.19 -1.92
C LEU A 44 7.33 4.25 -1.01
N LEU A 45 8.10 5.30 -0.68
CA LEU A 45 7.62 6.41 0.15
C LEU A 45 6.47 7.19 -0.50
N ILE A 46 6.60 7.54 -1.79
CA ILE A 46 5.53 8.25 -2.51
C ILE A 46 4.26 7.40 -2.55
N TYR A 47 4.39 6.10 -2.82
CA TYR A 47 3.27 5.16 -2.80
C TYR A 47 2.60 5.14 -1.44
N GLU A 48 3.37 4.94 -0.37
CA GLU A 48 2.85 4.83 0.99
C GLU A 48 2.18 6.13 1.47
N LEU A 49 2.69 7.29 1.07
CA LEU A 49 2.12 8.60 1.37
C LEU A 49 0.91 8.98 0.51
N SER A 50 0.59 8.21 -0.53
CA SER A 50 -0.57 8.42 -1.39
C SER A 50 -1.82 7.92 -0.68
N ASP A 51 -2.47 8.79 0.10
CA ASP A 51 -3.66 8.48 0.91
C ASP A 51 -4.95 9.13 0.38
N GLY A 52 -4.86 9.82 -0.76
CA GLY A 52 -5.96 10.56 -1.35
C GLY A 52 -6.23 11.93 -0.70
N GLU A 53 -5.56 12.25 0.41
CA GLU A 53 -5.66 13.53 1.13
C GLU A 53 -4.43 14.42 0.86
N ARG A 54 -3.23 13.85 0.73
CA ARG A 54 -2.02 14.64 0.42
C ARG A 54 -1.93 15.00 -1.06
N SER A 55 -1.57 16.25 -1.33
CA SER A 55 -1.24 16.75 -2.66
C SER A 55 0.15 16.28 -3.11
N THR A 56 0.39 16.37 -4.41
CA THR A 56 1.71 16.09 -5.00
C THR A 56 2.83 16.96 -4.42
N ARG A 57 2.52 18.19 -4.00
CA ARG A 57 3.49 19.11 -3.38
C ARG A 57 3.85 18.69 -1.96
N GLU A 58 2.85 18.31 -1.15
CA GLU A 58 3.06 17.82 0.21
C GLU A 58 3.88 16.53 0.20
N ILE A 59 3.53 15.58 -0.66
CA ILE A 59 4.30 14.33 -0.81
C ILE A 59 5.73 14.62 -1.27
N ALA A 60 5.91 15.51 -2.26
CA ALA A 60 7.24 15.85 -2.74
C ALA A 60 8.13 16.47 -1.64
N ALA A 61 7.56 17.32 -0.80
CA ALA A 61 8.25 17.92 0.34
C ALA A 61 8.63 16.87 1.39
N LEU A 62 7.69 15.97 1.76
CA LEU A 62 7.94 14.91 2.75
C LEU A 62 9.04 13.93 2.32
N VAL A 63 9.08 13.60 1.03
CA VAL A 63 10.08 12.67 0.46
C VAL A 63 11.37 13.39 0.06
N GLY A 64 11.42 14.72 0.13
CA GLY A 64 12.62 15.50 -0.20
C GLY A 64 12.95 15.57 -1.69
N ILE A 65 11.95 15.41 -2.58
CA ILE A 65 12.15 15.53 -4.04
C ILE A 65 11.80 16.94 -4.53
N LYS A 66 12.62 17.46 -5.46
CA LYS A 66 12.51 18.84 -5.94
C LYS A 66 11.27 19.12 -6.79
N SER A 67 10.70 18.10 -7.44
CA SER A 67 9.60 18.28 -8.40
C SER A 67 8.39 17.44 -8.02
N HIS A 68 7.28 18.13 -7.73
CA HIS A 68 5.98 17.49 -7.51
C HIS A 68 5.42 16.84 -8.80
N ALA A 69 5.94 17.19 -9.98
CA ALA A 69 5.56 16.56 -11.24
C ALA A 69 5.97 15.08 -11.28
N THR A 70 7.03 14.72 -10.56
CA THR A 70 7.46 13.32 -10.39
C THR A 70 6.37 12.48 -9.72
N VAL A 71 5.74 13.00 -8.65
CA VAL A 71 4.61 12.34 -7.97
C VAL A 71 3.44 12.14 -8.93
N ALA A 72 3.07 13.18 -9.68
CA ALA A 72 1.98 13.09 -10.66
C ALA A 72 2.26 12.05 -11.76
N ASN A 73 3.50 11.97 -12.24
CA ASN A 73 3.92 10.97 -13.23
C ASN A 73 3.82 9.54 -12.69
N TYR A 74 4.20 9.33 -11.42
CA TYR A 74 4.01 8.04 -10.76
C TYR A 74 2.55 7.66 -10.63
N TRP A 75 1.70 8.56 -10.13
CA TRP A 75 0.26 8.31 -10.05
C TRP A 75 -0.34 7.94 -11.40
N LYS A 76 0.05 8.63 -12.48
CA LYS A 76 -0.39 8.30 -13.85
C LYS A 76 0.07 6.92 -14.31
N LYS A 77 1.27 6.48 -13.92
CA LYS A 77 1.78 5.13 -14.23
C LYS A 77 1.04 4.08 -13.40
N TRP A 78 0.95 4.30 -12.09
CA TRP A 78 0.41 3.35 -11.13
C TRP A 78 -1.10 3.18 -11.22
N SER A 79 -1.84 4.21 -11.65
CA SER A 79 -3.29 4.08 -11.88
C SER A 79 -3.60 3.10 -13.01
N LYS A 80 -2.75 3.04 -14.04
CA LYS A 80 -2.86 2.03 -15.11
C LYS A 80 -2.55 0.62 -14.64
N LEU A 81 -1.75 0.49 -13.57
CA LEU A 81 -1.45 -0.80 -12.93
C LEU A 81 -2.51 -1.20 -11.90
N GLY A 82 -3.43 -0.29 -11.56
CA GLY A 82 -4.46 -0.52 -10.55
C GLY A 82 -3.95 -0.57 -9.11
N ILE A 83 -2.71 -0.13 -8.83
CA ILE A 83 -2.15 -0.12 -7.46
C ILE A 83 -2.44 1.17 -6.70
N VAL A 84 -2.97 2.18 -7.39
CA VAL A 84 -3.56 3.39 -6.81
C VAL A 84 -4.88 3.68 -7.49
N GLU A 85 -5.77 4.37 -6.80
CA GLU A 85 -7.07 4.79 -7.29
C GLU A 85 -7.33 6.28 -7.03
N PRO A 86 -8.18 6.95 -7.83
CA PRO A 86 -8.49 8.35 -7.61
C PRO A 86 -9.08 8.59 -6.22
N SER A 87 -8.70 9.71 -5.59
CA SER A 87 -9.33 10.16 -4.35
C SER A 87 -10.80 10.48 -4.59
N GLU A 88 -11.66 10.00 -3.70
CA GLU A 88 -13.11 10.30 -3.73
C GLU A 88 -13.40 11.77 -3.42
N LYS A 89 -12.51 12.43 -2.66
CA LYS A 89 -12.73 13.78 -2.12
C LYS A 89 -12.01 14.87 -2.92
N TYR A 90 -10.84 14.56 -3.47
CA TYR A 90 -9.98 15.57 -4.12
C TYR A 90 -9.62 15.17 -5.56
N PRO A 91 -10.19 15.86 -6.57
CA PRO A 91 -9.87 15.61 -7.96
C PRO A 91 -8.36 15.69 -8.24
N GLY A 92 -7.84 14.69 -8.95
CA GLY A 92 -6.43 14.62 -9.33
C GLY A 92 -5.48 14.10 -8.24
N ARG A 93 -5.97 13.78 -7.03
CA ARG A 93 -5.21 13.03 -6.03
C ARG A 93 -5.48 11.53 -6.17
N PHE A 94 -4.54 10.73 -5.70
CA PHE A 94 -4.65 9.27 -5.72
C PHE A 94 -4.38 8.70 -4.32
N ARG A 95 -5.04 7.57 -4.01
CA ARG A 95 -4.80 6.76 -2.82
C ARG A 95 -4.28 5.38 -3.21
N LYS A 96 -3.35 4.82 -2.44
CA LYS A 96 -2.90 3.43 -2.54
C LYS A 96 -4.05 2.48 -2.23
N ILE A 97 -4.07 1.33 -2.89
CA ILE A 97 -5.11 0.30 -2.66
C ILE A 97 -4.82 -0.57 -1.44
N CYS A 98 -3.57 -0.59 -0.97
CA CYS A 98 -3.10 -1.28 0.22
C CYS A 98 -1.86 -0.57 0.77
N SER A 99 -1.50 -0.80 2.03
CA SER A 99 -0.18 -0.39 2.54
C SER A 99 0.92 -1.34 2.04
N LEU A 100 2.18 -0.90 2.08
CA LEU A 100 3.31 -1.78 1.82
C LEU A 100 3.42 -2.90 2.87
N GLU A 101 3.10 -2.60 4.13
CA GLU A 101 3.13 -3.58 5.23
C GLU A 101 2.10 -4.71 5.05
N GLU A 102 0.91 -4.39 4.54
CA GLU A 102 -0.15 -5.37 4.23
C GLU A 102 0.30 -6.45 3.23
N VAL A 103 1.30 -6.16 2.40
CA VAL A 103 1.89 -7.11 1.44
C VAL A 103 3.29 -7.58 1.86
N GLY A 104 3.69 -7.33 3.11
CA GLY A 104 4.98 -7.75 3.66
C GLY A 104 6.18 -7.04 3.03
N LEU A 105 6.01 -5.77 2.63
CA LEU A 105 7.09 -4.88 2.21
C LEU A 105 7.37 -3.86 3.31
N THR A 106 8.64 -3.50 3.46
CA THR A 106 9.09 -2.50 4.44
C THR A 106 8.91 -1.10 3.88
N VAL A 107 8.42 -0.17 4.71
CA VAL A 107 8.38 1.26 4.37
C VAL A 107 9.74 1.87 4.74
N PRO A 108 10.46 2.51 3.79
CA PRO A 108 11.69 3.22 4.13
C PRO A 108 11.43 4.38 5.10
N PRO A 109 12.41 4.79 5.92
CA PRO A 109 12.27 5.97 6.76
C PRO A 109 12.19 7.24 5.90
N LEU A 110 11.45 8.24 6.39
CA LEU A 110 11.43 9.56 5.75
C LEU A 110 12.80 10.25 5.89
N PRO A 111 13.24 11.03 4.89
CA PRO A 111 14.45 11.83 5.01
C PRO A 111 14.37 12.78 6.21
N GLY A 112 15.28 12.63 7.17
CA GLY A 112 15.34 13.44 8.40
C GLY A 112 14.52 12.90 9.58
N ALA A 113 13.91 11.71 9.47
CA ALA A 113 13.39 11.01 10.64
C ALA A 113 14.56 10.58 11.56
N PRO A 114 14.41 10.65 12.90
CA PRO A 114 15.38 10.04 13.81
C PRO A 114 15.49 8.56 13.47
N VAL A 115 16.70 8.08 13.20
CA VAL A 115 16.96 6.66 13.07
C VAL A 115 16.84 6.11 14.49
N GLU A 116 15.69 5.53 14.84
CA GLU A 116 15.61 4.73 16.06
C GLU A 116 16.61 3.59 15.93
N GLU A 117 17.61 3.58 16.81
CA GLU A 117 18.62 2.52 16.93
C GLU A 117 17.90 1.17 16.97
N GLN A 118 18.03 0.41 15.89
CA GLN A 118 17.68 -1.01 15.89
C GLN A 118 18.59 -1.67 16.92
N LEU A 119 18.00 -2.01 18.07
CA LEU A 119 18.59 -2.76 19.16
C LEU A 119 19.44 -3.92 18.61
N GLN A 120 20.76 -3.74 18.60
CA GLN A 120 21.71 -4.84 18.56
C GLN A 120 21.61 -5.56 19.91
N GLY A 121 20.76 -6.59 19.97
CA GLY A 121 20.96 -7.68 20.90
C GLY A 121 22.16 -8.49 20.42
N ASP A 122 23.37 -7.99 20.69
CA ASP A 122 24.58 -8.81 20.72
C ASP A 122 24.62 -9.48 22.10
N ASP A 123 23.86 -10.57 22.24
CA ASP A 123 24.09 -11.58 23.28
C ASP A 123 25.41 -12.29 22.95
N SER A 124 26.51 -11.62 23.24
CA SER A 124 27.80 -12.25 23.47
C SER A 124 27.93 -12.51 24.97
N VAL A 125 27.43 -13.67 25.39
CA VAL A 125 27.76 -14.26 26.69
C VAL A 125 29.13 -14.91 26.56
N GLU A 126 30.15 -14.28 27.15
CA GLU A 126 31.38 -14.96 27.60
C GLU A 126 31.19 -15.56 28.99
#